data_AF-A0A382UCN9-F1
#
_entry.id   AF-A0A382UCN9-F1
#
_cell.length_a   1.000
_cell.length_b   1.000
_cell.length_c   1.000
_cell.angle_alpha   90.00
_cell.angle_beta   90.00
_cell.angle_gamma   90.00
#
_symmetry.space_group_name_H-M   'P 1'
#
loop_
_entity.id
_entity.type
_entity.pdbx_description
1 polymer ?
#
loop_
_entity_poly.entity_id
_entity_poly.type
_entity_poly.pdbx_seq_one_letter_code
_entity_poly.pdbx_strand_id
1 'polypeptide(L)' 'MKTSCNRLHSSIIVDGIDRAPNRSMLRAVGFEDADFEKPQVAVC' A
#
# COMPACT_ATOMS: atom_id res chain seq x y z
N MET A 1 -8.13 2.44 -12.87
CA MET A 1 -8.21 1.45 -11.76
C MET A 1 -7.44 0.21 -12.20
N LYS A 2 -6.19 0.04 -11.76
CA LYS A 2 -5.38 -1.16 -12.05
C LYS A 2 -5.77 -2.25 -11.04
N THR A 3 -6.78 -3.04 -11.36
CA THR A 3 -7.21 -4.15 -10.52
C THR A 3 -6.33 -5.37 -10.78
N SER A 4 -5.10 -5.36 -10.27
CA SER A 4 -4.26 -6.56 -10.24
C SER A 4 -4.79 -7.49 -9.15
N CYS A 5 -5.19 -8.71 -9.53
CA CYS A 5 -5.83 -9.74 -8.69
C CYS A 5 -5.08 -10.04 -7.36
N ASN A 6 -3.79 -9.70 -7.27
CA ASN A 6 -2.94 -9.96 -6.10
C ASN A 6 -2.93 -8.88 -5.00
N ARG A 7 -3.64 -7.74 -5.14
CA ARG A 7 -3.61 -6.63 -4.14
C ARG A 7 -4.96 -6.23 -3.55
N LEU A 8 -5.91 -7.15 -3.49
CA LEU A 8 -7.30 -6.85 -3.09
C LEU A 8 -7.44 -6.18 -1.71
N HIS A 9 -6.56 -6.50 -0.76
CA HIS A 9 -6.63 -5.95 0.61
C HIS A 9 -5.70 -4.75 0.82
N SER A 10 -4.50 -4.76 0.23
CA SER A 10 -3.53 -3.66 0.37
C SER A 10 -3.94 -2.40 -0.41
N SER A 11 -4.61 -2.55 -1.56
CA SER A 11 -5.09 -1.41 -2.35
C SER A 11 -6.11 -0.54 -1.59
N ILE A 12 -6.95 -1.14 -0.74
CA ILE A 12 -8.00 -0.44 0.03
C ILE A 12 -7.41 0.58 1.01
N ILE A 13 -6.22 0.29 1.54
CA ILE A 13 -5.59 1.04 2.63
C ILE A 13 -4.58 2.07 2.10
N VAL A 14 -4.04 1.83 0.89
CA VAL A 14 -2.96 2.62 0.29
C VAL A 14 -3.46 3.52 -0.85
N ASP A 15 -4.43 3.05 -1.64
CA ASP A 15 -4.94 3.80 -2.79
C ASP A 15 -6.04 4.77 -2.36
N GLY A 16 -5.83 6.06 -2.64
CA GLY A 16 -6.81 7.12 -2.35
C GLY A 16 -6.16 8.36 -1.72
N ILE A 17 -6.76 9.52 -1.95
CA ILE A 17 -6.33 10.79 -1.34
C ILE A 17 -6.54 10.75 0.18
N ASP A 18 -7.66 10.18 0.62
CA ASP A 18 -8.01 10.02 2.05
C ASP A 18 -7.06 9.07 2.81
N ARG A 19 -6.27 8.28 2.09
CA ARG A 19 -5.29 7.33 2.65
C ARG A 19 -3.87 7.91 2.76
N ALA A 20 -3.70 9.22 2.56
CA ALA A 20 -2.42 9.91 2.71
C ALA A 20 -1.70 9.67 4.06
N PRO A 21 -2.40 9.64 5.22
CA PRO A 21 -1.75 9.38 6.50
C PRO A 21 -1.12 7.97 6.58
N ASN A 22 -1.84 6.95 6.09
CA ASN A 22 -1.34 5.57 6.07
C ASN A 22 -0.10 5.44 5.19
N ARG A 23 -0.10 6.10 4.02
CA ARG A 23 1.09 6.16 3.16
C ARG A 23 2.26 6.83 3.87
N SER A 24 2.04 7.96 4.56
CA SER A 24 3.12 8.63 5.29
C SER A 24 3.75 7.78 6.39
N MET A 25 2.96 6.96 7.12
CA MET A 25 3.51 6.02 8.07
C MET A 25 4.36 4.93 7.40
N LEU A 26 3.89 4.35 6.29
CA LEU A 26 4.66 3.34 5.56
C LEU A 26 5.95 3.92 4.98
N ARG A 27 5.94 5.18 4.51
CA ARG A 27 7.16 5.90 4.11
C ARG A 27 8.17 6.04 5.25
N ALA A 28 7.70 6.32 6.47
CA ALA A 28 8.57 6.47 7.63
C ALA A 28 9.29 5.16 8.00
N VAL A 29 8.72 4.01 7.65
CA VAL A 29 9.32 2.67 7.84
C VAL A 29 10.24 2.28 6.67
N GLY A 30 10.33 3.11 5.63
CA GLY A 30 11.21 2.90 4.47
C GLY A 30 10.52 2.40 3.20
N PHE A 31 9.18 2.46 3.11
CA PHE A 31 8.49 2.07 1.87
C PHE A 31 8.71 3.10 0.76
N GLU A 32 8.98 2.60 -0.45
CA GLU A 32 9.05 3.42 -1.66
C GLU A 32 7.78 3.33 -2.51
N ASP A 33 7.67 4.18 -3.55
CA ASP A 33 6.51 4.16 -4.46
C ASP A 33 6.34 2.79 -5.14
N ALA A 34 7.47 2.16 -5.47
CA ALA A 34 7.51 0.83 -6.06
C ALA A 34 7.01 -0.28 -5.11
N ASP A 35 7.00 -0.07 -3.79
CA ASP A 35 6.55 -1.05 -2.81
C ASP A 35 5.06 -0.97 -2.53
N PHE A 36 4.45 0.21 -2.71
CA PHE A 36 2.98 0.29 -2.82
C PHE A 36 2.47 -0.45 -4.05
N GLU A 37 3.36 -0.64 -5.04
CA GLU A 37 3.14 -1.53 -6.16
C GLU A 37 3.38 -3.02 -5.89
N LYS A 38 3.51 -3.45 -4.63
CA LYS A 38 3.62 -4.87 -4.28
C LYS A 38 2.54 -5.30 -3.28
N PRO A 39 2.11 -6.56 -3.29
CA PRO A 39 1.24 -7.07 -2.22
C PRO A 39 1.99 -7.02 -0.89
N GLN A 40 1.34 -6.46 0.13
CA GLN A 40 1.90 -6.40 1.49
C GLN A 40 1.57 -7.71 2.21
N VAL A 41 2.59 -8.40 2.73
CA VAL A 41 2.45 -9.67 3.46
C VAL A 41 2.97 -9.47 4.88
N ALA A 42 2.13 -9.66 5.88
CA ALA A 42 2.54 -9.65 7.27
C ALA A 42 3.17 -10.99 7.66
N VAL A 43 4.25 -10.95 8.44
CA VAL A 43 4.89 -12.11 9.05
C VAL A 43 4.72 -11.96 10.57
N CYS A 44 4.13 -12.98 11.22
CA CYS A 44 3.91 -13.01 12.66
C CYS A 44 5.04 -13.74 13.39
#